data_AF-A0A447MYA9-F1
#
_entry.id   AF-A0A447MYA9-F1
#
_cell.length_a   1.000
_cell.length_b   1.000
_cell.length_c   1.000
_cell.angle_alpha   90.00
_cell.angle_beta   90.00
_cell.angle_gamma   90.00
#
_symmetry.space_group_name_H-M   'P 1'
#
loop_
_entity.id
_entity.type
_entity.pdbx_description
1 polymer ?
#
loop_
_entity_poly.entity_id
_entity_poly.type
_entity_poly.pdbx_seq_one_letter_code
_entity_poly.pdbx_strand_id
1 'polypeptide(L)'
;MLGALTLNYFGLISFTLPQAAAIGIIGGADGPTAIYLSGKLAPELLGAIAVAAYSYMALVPLIQPPIMKALTSGERAQNPHGAAAHGE
;
A
#
# COMPACT_ATOMS: atom_id res chain seq x y z
N MET A 1 -0.17 -6.93 -6.28
CA MET A 1 -0.22 -7.81 -7.46
C MET A 1 0.50 -9.12 -7.18
N LEU A 2 1.83 -9.13 -7.01
CA LEU A 2 2.58 -10.38 -6.78
C LEU A 2 2.02 -11.20 -5.61
N GLY A 3 1.73 -10.57 -4.46
CA GLY A 3 1.13 -11.28 -3.32
C GLY A 3 -0.22 -11.96 -3.63
N ALA A 4 -1.09 -11.31 -4.41
CA ALA A 4 -2.37 -11.89 -4.82
C ALA A 4 -2.19 -13.06 -5.81
N LEU A 5 -1.21 -12.96 -6.71
CA LEU A 5 -0.85 -14.06 -7.61
C LEU A 5 -0.22 -15.23 -6.86
N THR A 6 0.59 -14.96 -5.83
CA THR A 6 1.16 -15.99 -4.95
C THR A 6 0.07 -16.72 -4.19
N LEU A 7 -0.92 -16.01 -3.63
CA LEU A 7 -2.08 -16.64 -2.97
C LEU A 7 -2.90 -17.52 -3.92
N ASN A 8 -3.02 -17.11 -5.18
CA ASN A 8 -3.66 -17.91 -6.23
C ASN A 8 -2.82 -19.14 -6.59
N TYR A 9 -1.49 -18.99 -6.70
CA TYR A 9 -0.57 -20.10 -6.98
C TYR A 9 -0.61 -21.19 -5.90
N PHE A 10 -0.73 -20.79 -4.62
CA PHE A 10 -0.90 -21.74 -3.51
C PHE A 10 -2.34 -22.27 -3.35
N GLY A 11 -3.27 -21.88 -4.22
CA GLY A 11 -4.65 -22.37 -4.20
C GLY A 11 -5.49 -21.90 -3.02
N LEU A 12 -5.05 -20.86 -2.29
CA LEU A 12 -5.78 -20.35 -1.12
C LEU A 12 -6.96 -19.48 -1.55
N ILE A 13 -6.74 -18.60 -2.53
CA ILE A 13 -7.74 -17.66 -3.03
C ILE A 13 -7.52 -17.46 -4.53
N SER A 14 -8.56 -17.68 -5.33
CA SER A 14 -8.48 -17.53 -6.79
C SER A 14 -8.76 -16.09 -7.20
N PHE A 15 -7.71 -15.35 -7.54
CA PHE A 15 -7.81 -14.02 -8.16
C PHE A 15 -7.44 -14.08 -9.65
N THR A 16 -8.28 -13.49 -10.50
CA THR A 16 -7.93 -13.26 -11.90
C THR A 16 -6.81 -12.21 -12.02
N LEU A 17 -6.13 -12.16 -13.16
CA LEU A 17 -5.06 -11.19 -13.38
C LEU A 17 -5.51 -9.72 -13.22
N PRO A 18 -6.69 -9.29 -13.76
CA PRO A 18 -7.23 -7.96 -13.52
C PRO A 18 -7.52 -7.67 -12.04
N GLN A 19 -8.05 -8.64 -11.29
CA GLN A 19 -8.30 -8.51 -9.85
C GLN A 19 -7.00 -8.38 -9.05
N ALA A 20 -6.01 -9.22 -9.35
CA ALA A 20 -4.69 -9.16 -8.72
C ALA A 20 -3.97 -7.83 -9.03
N ALA A 21 -4.17 -7.29 -10.24
CA ALA A 21 -3.70 -5.95 -10.61
C ALA A 21 -4.43 -4.88 -9.80
N ALA A 22 -5.76 -4.90 -9.74
CA ALA A 22 -6.56 -3.95 -8.96
C ALA A 22 -6.18 -3.94 -7.46
N ILE A 23 -6.00 -5.10 -6.84
CA ILE A 23 -5.52 -5.23 -5.45
C ILE A 23 -4.10 -4.67 -5.30
N GLY A 24 -3.24 -4.87 -6.30
CA GLY A 24 -1.88 -4.35 -6.29
C GLY A 24 -1.75 -2.84 -6.29
N ILE A 25 -2.73 -2.15 -6.88
CA ILE A 25 -2.71 -0.69 -7.00
C ILE A 25 -2.86 -0.02 -5.62
N ILE A 26 -3.52 -0.66 -4.66
CA ILE A 26 -3.66 -0.16 -3.27
C ILE A 26 -2.29 0.13 -2.64
N GLY A 27 -1.30 -0.72 -2.87
CA GLY A 27 0.01 -0.59 -2.23
C GLY A 27 0.93 0.45 -2.87
N GLY A 28 0.60 0.95 -4.07
CA GLY A 28 1.49 1.81 -4.85
C GLY A 28 0.89 3.12 -5.35
N ALA A 29 -0.44 3.28 -5.32
CA ALA A 29 -1.14 4.48 -5.77
C ALA A 29 -1.84 5.19 -4.60
N ASP A 30 -2.19 6.46 -4.79
CA ASP A 30 -3.07 7.19 -3.88
C ASP A 30 -4.54 6.72 -4.02
N GLY A 31 -5.34 6.97 -2.98
CA GLY A 31 -6.69 6.43 -2.83
C GLY A 31 -7.59 6.70 -4.04
N PRO A 32 -7.67 7.95 -4.54
CA PRO A 32 -8.40 8.28 -5.77
C PRO A 32 -7.98 7.46 -6.99
N THR A 33 -6.67 7.28 -7.21
CA THR A 33 -6.16 6.46 -8.32
C THR A 33 -6.48 4.98 -8.13
N ALA A 34 -6.40 4.45 -6.91
CA ALA A 34 -6.79 3.07 -6.61
C ALA A 34 -8.28 2.81 -6.88
N ILE A 35 -9.15 3.75 -6.50
CA ILE A 35 -10.59 3.69 -6.78
C ILE A 35 -10.87 3.76 -8.28
N TYR A 36 -10.22 4.69 -8.99
CA TYR A 36 -10.43 4.88 -10.42
C TYR A 36 -10.04 3.63 -11.24
N LEU A 37 -8.85 3.07 -10.97
CA LEU A 37 -8.37 1.89 -11.69
C LEU A 37 -9.15 0.64 -11.30
N SER A 38 -9.45 0.42 -10.02
CA SER A 38 -10.27 -0.73 -9.62
C SER A 38 -11.66 -0.70 -10.24
N GLY A 39 -12.27 0.48 -10.38
CA GLY A 39 -13.53 0.65 -11.10
C GLY A 39 -13.48 0.27 -12.59
N LYS A 40 -12.28 0.17 -13.19
CA LYS A 40 -12.08 -0.29 -14.57
C LYS A 40 -11.64 -1.74 -14.67
N LEU A 41 -10.82 -2.21 -13.72
CA LEU A 41 -10.18 -3.52 -13.76
C LEU A 41 -10.95 -4.61 -13.01
N ALA A 42 -11.60 -4.27 -11.90
CA ALA A 42 -12.35 -5.18 -11.05
C ALA A 42 -13.48 -4.42 -10.31
N PRO A 43 -14.55 -3.99 -11.02
CA PRO A 43 -15.63 -3.19 -10.44
C PRO A 43 -16.33 -3.88 -9.26
N GLU A 44 -16.39 -5.21 -9.29
CA GLU A 44 -16.96 -6.04 -8.23
C GLU A 44 -16.15 -5.99 -6.92
N LEU A 45 -14.86 -5.66 -6.99
CA LEU A 45 -13.98 -5.50 -5.83
C LEU A 45 -13.86 -4.04 -5.37
N LEU A 46 -14.46 -3.08 -6.10
CA LEU A 46 -14.31 -1.64 -5.85
C LEU A 46 -14.62 -1.25 -4.40
N GLY A 47 -15.73 -1.78 -3.85
CA GLY A 47 -16.12 -1.48 -2.46
C GLY A 47 -15.07 -1.93 -1.45
N ALA A 48 -14.59 -3.17 -1.59
CA ALA A 48 -13.56 -3.72 -0.70
C ALA A 48 -12.22 -2.98 -0.85
N ILE A 49 -11.84 -2.65 -2.08
CA ILE A 49 -10.62 -1.90 -2.41
C ILE A 49 -10.69 -0.48 -1.81
N ALA A 50 -11.82 0.21 -1.94
CA ALA A 50 -12.00 1.56 -1.41
C ALA A 50 -11.89 1.60 0.12
N VAL A 51 -12.54 0.64 0.81
CA VAL A 51 -12.44 0.52 2.27
C VAL A 51 -11.01 0.23 2.69
N ALA A 52 -10.35 -0.74 2.04
CA ALA A 52 -8.96 -1.08 2.34
C ALA A 52 -8.03 0.12 2.11
N ALA A 53 -8.19 0.85 1.00
CA ALA A 53 -7.37 2.00 0.63
C ALA A 53 -7.40 3.09 1.70
N TYR A 54 -8.57 3.59 2.07
CA TYR A 54 -8.67 4.64 3.08
C TYR A 54 -8.32 4.13 4.49
N SER A 55 -8.63 2.87 4.79
CA SER A 55 -8.29 2.29 6.10
C SER A 55 -6.78 2.17 6.30
N TYR A 56 -6.01 1.71 5.29
CA TYR A 56 -4.55 1.62 5.45
C TYR A 56 -3.89 3.01 5.48
N MET A 57 -4.43 4.00 4.75
CA MET A 57 -3.94 5.38 4.81
C MET A 57 -4.07 5.96 6.22
N ALA A 58 -5.19 5.71 6.89
CA ALA A 58 -5.39 6.12 8.28
C ALA A 58 -4.43 5.41 9.26
N LEU A 59 -3.94 4.22 8.91
CA LEU A 59 -2.98 3.46 9.71
C LEU A 59 -1.52 3.86 9.46
N VAL A 60 -1.22 4.73 8.49
CA VAL A 60 0.16 5.19 8.21
C VAL A 60 0.85 5.74 9.45
N PRO A 61 0.25 6.60 10.30
CA PRO A 61 0.90 7.09 11.52
C PRO A 61 1.22 6.00 12.54
N LEU A 62 0.55 4.85 12.49
CA LEU A 62 0.81 3.71 13.36
C LEU A 62 1.89 2.79 12.77
N ILE A 63 1.86 2.57 11.46
CA ILE A 63 2.74 1.63 10.75
C ILE A 63 4.10 2.27 10.42
N GLN A 64 4.14 3.55 10.05
CA GLN A 64 5.34 4.22 9.56
C GLN A 64 6.43 4.41 10.63
N PRO A 65 6.15 4.94 11.85
CA PRO A 65 7.18 5.15 12.86
C PRO A 65 7.95 3.88 13.29
N PRO A 66 7.31 2.71 13.54
CA PRO A 66 8.05 1.51 13.90
C PRO A 66 8.88 0.96 12.73
N ILE A 67 8.38 1.02 11.49
CA ILE A 67 9.15 0.61 10.30
C ILE A 67 10.37 1.51 10.13
N MET A 68 10.20 2.83 10.27
CA MET A 68 11.32 3.77 10.19
C MET A 68 12.37 3.50 11.28
N LYS A 69 11.96 3.24 12.53
CA LYS A 69 12.90 2.90 13.60
C LYS A 69 13.61 1.56 13.38
N ALA A 70 12.92 0.59 12.77
CA ALA A 70 13.50 -0.73 12.49
C ALA A 70 14.51 -0.68 11.34
N LEU A 71 14.24 0.11 10.30
CA LEU A 71 15.08 0.19 9.09
C LEU A 71 16.10 1.33 9.12
N THR A 72 15.94 2.31 10.00
CA THR A 72 16.85 3.47 10.11
C THR A 72 17.54 3.46 11.46
N SER A 73 18.87 3.38 11.45
CA SER A 73 19.71 3.43 12.65
C SER A 73 20.28 4.85 12.84
N GLY A 74 20.32 5.34 14.08
CA GLY A 74 21.01 6.59 14.45
C GLY A 74 20.14 7.86 14.49
N GLU A 75 20.79 9.03 14.49
CA GLU A 75 20.21 10.36 14.73
C GLU A 75 19.06 10.74 13.78
N ARG A 76 19.06 10.19 12.54
CA ARG A 76 17.96 10.36 11.56
C ARG A 76 16.64 9.75 11.99
N ALA A 77 16.65 8.69 12.80
CA ALA A 77 15.42 8.10 13.34
C ALA A 77 14.81 8.94 14.47
N GLN A 78 15.61 9.81 15.10
CA GLN A 78 15.22 10.65 16.24
C GLN A 78 14.85 12.07 15.82
N ASN A 79 15.43 12.60 14.73
CA ASN A 79 15.12 13.94 14.21
C ASN A 79 14.86 13.93 12.69
N PRO A 80 13.61 13.68 12.24
CA PRO A 80 13.25 13.67 10.83
C PRO A 80 13.35 15.05 10.14
N HIS A 81 13.41 16.15 10.90
CA HIS A 81 13.53 17.50 10.36
C HIS A 81 14.98 17.98 10.15
N GLY A 82 15.96 17.35 10.81
CA GLY A 82 17.38 17.69 10.65
C GLY A 82 17.99 17.27 9.31
N ALA A 83 17.41 16.27 8.64
CA ALA A 83 17.93 15.75 7.38
C ALA A 83 17.63 16.64 6.16
N ALA A 84 16.58 17.47 6.23
CA ALA A 84 16.21 18.37 5.13
C ALA A 84 17.03 19.68 5.12
N ALA A 85 17.76 19.97 6.20
CA ALA A 85 18.51 21.22 6.38
C ALA A 85 19.99 21.14 5.96
N HIS A 86 20.47 19.96 5.52
CA HIS A 86 21.87 19.75 5.11
C HIS A 86 22.03 19.38 3.63
N GLY A 87 21.07 19.76 2.80
CA GLY A 87 21.17 19.73 1.35
C GLY A 87 21.47 21.11 0.77
N GLU A 88 22.59 21.70 1.18
CA GLU A 88 23.31 22.76 0.47
C GLU A 88 24.72 22.24 0.13
#